data_AF-A0A3N5NNA1-F1
#
_entry.id   AF-A0A3N5NNA1-F1
#
_cell.length_a   1.000
_cell.length_b   1.000
_cell.length_c   1.000
_cell.angle_alpha   90.00
_cell.angle_beta   90.00
_cell.angle_gamma   90.00
#
_symmetry.space_group_name_H-M   'P 1'
#
loop_
_entity.id
_entity.type
_entity.pdbx_description
1 polymer ?
#
loop_
_entity_poly.entity_id
_entity_poly.type
_entity_poly.pdbx_seq_one_letter_code
_entity_poly.pdbx_strand_id
1 'polypeptide(L)'
;MISMVGVAGANTVREDCGCGLGAMAIGEKQGVLWKLLGTFLNGLSGNQTFGMSSGTSECGKDQWIAKYDKMNIFVADNMDVLAIDIAQGQGESLDALAEIAEVPIGERPALYAAFQSNFDAIYPTAQVSHTDVVKEIAKIIQTI
;
A
#
# COMPACT_ATOMS: atom_id res chain seq x y z
N MET A 1 31.03 16.66 35.46
CA MET A 1 30.79 16.60 34.01
C MET A 1 30.27 15.22 33.69
N ILE A 2 28.98 15.11 33.35
CA ILE A 2 28.33 13.85 32.94
C ILE A 2 28.37 13.85 31.41
N SER A 3 29.21 13.02 30.81
CA SER A 3 29.23 12.83 29.35
C SER A 3 28.19 11.81 28.95
N MET A 4 27.12 12.30 28.31
CA MET A 4 26.27 11.51 27.43
C MET A 4 27.10 11.05 26.21
N VAL A 5 27.24 9.74 26.00
CA VAL A 5 27.64 9.18 24.71
C VAL A 5 26.50 8.32 24.23
N GLY A 6 25.90 8.74 23.12
CA GLY A 6 24.67 8.20 22.56
C GLY A 6 24.81 6.76 22.10
N VAL A 7 23.75 5.99 22.34
CA VAL A 7 23.52 4.68 21.75
C VAL A 7 23.25 4.90 20.27
N ALA A 8 24.24 4.61 19.42
CA ALA A 8 24.03 4.50 17.99
C ALA A 8 23.30 3.18 17.72
N GLY A 9 22.01 3.27 17.36
CA GLY A 9 21.26 2.14 16.83
C GLY A 9 21.95 1.63 15.57
N ALA A 10 22.37 0.37 15.59
CA ALA A 10 22.95 -0.29 14.42
C ALA A 10 21.82 -0.68 13.46
N ASN A 11 21.50 0.21 12.52
CA ASN A 11 20.59 -0.15 11.43
C ASN A 11 21.36 -0.92 10.34
N THR A 12 20.77 -2.02 9.89
CA THR A 12 21.31 -2.91 8.86
C THR A 12 21.16 -2.29 7.47
N VAL A 13 21.94 -2.77 6.48
CA VAL A 13 21.81 -2.36 5.07
C VAL A 13 20.38 -2.61 4.53
N ARG A 14 19.64 -3.55 5.12
CA ARG A 14 18.23 -3.81 4.81
C ARG A 14 17.31 -2.68 5.28
N GLU A 15 17.63 -2.06 6.41
CA GLU A 15 16.88 -0.91 6.94
C GLU A 15 17.15 0.37 6.15
N ASP A 16 18.37 0.55 5.61
CA ASP A 16 18.73 1.76 4.84
C ASP A 16 18.44 1.65 3.33
N CYS A 17 18.55 0.47 2.70
CA CYS A 17 18.47 0.29 1.23
C CYS A 17 17.24 -0.49 0.71
N GLY A 18 16.38 -1.04 1.58
CA GLY A 18 15.20 -1.82 1.18
C GLY A 18 15.50 -3.18 0.52
N CYS A 19 14.47 -4.02 0.32
CA CYS A 19 14.61 -5.35 -0.33
C CYS A 19 14.70 -5.23 -1.85
N GLY A 20 15.81 -4.70 -2.34
CA GLY A 20 16.29 -5.19 -3.63
C GLY A 20 16.85 -6.60 -3.46
N LEU A 21 16.76 -7.44 -4.51
CA LEU A 21 17.51 -8.70 -4.62
C LEU A 21 19.02 -8.54 -4.28
N GLY A 22 19.57 -7.34 -4.45
CA GLY A 22 20.93 -6.98 -4.02
C GLY A 22 21.18 -7.07 -2.51
N ALA A 23 20.16 -6.86 -1.67
CA ALA A 23 20.29 -6.96 -0.21
C ALA A 23 20.34 -8.42 0.26
N MET A 24 19.65 -9.34 -0.43
CA MET A 24 19.68 -10.78 -0.09
C MET A 24 21.02 -11.44 -0.44
N ALA A 25 21.72 -10.96 -1.47
CA ALA A 25 23.03 -11.49 -1.85
C ALA A 25 24.18 -11.06 -0.92
N ILE A 26 24.04 -9.93 -0.21
CA ILE A 26 25.11 -9.35 0.62
C ILE A 26 24.95 -9.68 2.12
N GLY A 27 23.73 -9.99 2.59
CA GLY A 27 23.47 -10.42 3.97
C GLY A 27 23.75 -9.33 5.03
N GLU A 28 23.96 -9.74 6.29
CA GLU A 28 24.16 -8.87 7.47
C GLU A 28 25.57 -8.24 7.57
N LYS A 29 26.21 -7.93 6.44
CA LYS A 29 27.57 -7.35 6.46
C LYS A 29 27.52 -5.84 6.70
N GLN A 30 28.25 -5.39 7.71
CA GLN A 30 28.39 -3.97 8.06
C GLN A 30 29.66 -3.38 7.43
N GLY A 31 29.55 -2.18 6.84
CA GLY A 31 30.70 -1.43 6.32
C GLY A 31 30.35 -0.54 5.12
N VAL A 32 30.96 0.65 5.05
CA VAL A 32 30.74 1.66 3.99
C VAL A 32 31.03 1.11 2.59
N LEU A 33 32.00 0.20 2.48
CA LEU A 33 32.36 -0.44 1.22
C LEU A 33 31.25 -1.37 0.69
N TRP A 34 30.57 -2.11 1.58
CA TRP A 34 29.45 -2.97 1.23
C TRP A 34 28.18 -2.16 0.95
N LYS A 35 28.00 -1.02 1.62
CA LYS A 35 26.95 -0.04 1.31
C LYS A 35 27.12 0.52 -0.11
N LEU A 36 28.34 0.92 -0.47
CA LEU A 36 28.68 1.40 -1.82
C LEU A 36 28.50 0.32 -2.89
N LEU A 37 28.94 -0.91 -2.62
CA LEU A 37 28.73 -2.04 -3.54
C LEU A 37 27.25 -2.37 -3.71
N GLY A 38 26.46 -2.32 -2.64
CA GLY A 38 25.00 -2.53 -2.67
C GLY A 38 24.28 -1.44 -3.47
N THR A 39 24.70 -0.17 -3.35
CA THR A 39 24.17 0.90 -4.20
C THR A 39 24.63 0.78 -5.66
N PHE A 40 25.84 0.28 -5.92
CA PHE A 40 26.35 0.07 -7.27
C PHE A 40 25.70 -1.14 -7.96
N LEU A 41 25.44 -2.21 -7.21
CA LEU A 41 24.67 -3.37 -7.67
C LEU A 41 23.20 -3.01 -7.92
N ASN A 42 22.56 -2.23 -7.04
CA ASN A 42 21.22 -1.68 -7.29
C ASN A 42 21.20 -0.69 -8.48
N GLY A 43 22.30 0.00 -8.75
CA GLY A 43 22.44 0.91 -9.90
C GLY A 43 22.72 0.21 -11.23
N LEU A 44 23.44 -0.93 -11.22
CA LEU A 44 23.72 -1.75 -12.41
C LEU A 44 22.61 -2.76 -12.70
N SER A 45 21.87 -3.23 -11.70
CA SER A 45 20.58 -3.89 -11.88
C SER A 45 19.47 -2.87 -12.08
N GLY A 46 19.71 -1.92 -12.98
CA GLY A 46 18.74 -0.97 -13.53
C GLY A 46 17.66 -1.67 -14.34
N ASN A 47 16.95 -2.60 -13.71
CA ASN A 47 15.65 -3.05 -14.11
C ASN A 47 14.68 -2.81 -12.96
N GLN A 48 14.53 -1.51 -12.63
CA GLN A 48 13.41 -0.95 -11.87
C GLN A 48 12.04 -1.45 -12.38
N THR A 49 11.96 -2.14 -13.52
CA THR A 49 10.72 -2.65 -14.11
C THR A 49 10.34 -4.07 -13.67
N PHE A 50 11.27 -4.96 -13.27
CA PHE A 50 10.88 -6.34 -12.91
C PHE A 50 10.36 -6.48 -11.48
N GLY A 51 10.90 -5.69 -10.53
CA GLY A 51 10.44 -5.69 -9.14
C GLY A 51 9.13 -4.91 -8.90
N MET A 52 8.77 -4.02 -9.83
CA MET A 52 7.48 -3.32 -9.82
C MET A 52 6.37 -4.10 -10.54
N SER A 53 6.71 -4.99 -11.49
CA SER A 53 5.72 -5.77 -12.26
C SER A 53 5.50 -7.19 -11.74
N SER A 54 6.49 -7.78 -11.05
CA SER A 54 6.29 -9.01 -10.29
C SER A 54 6.11 -8.63 -8.83
N GLY A 55 4.88 -8.73 -8.31
CA GLY A 55 4.47 -8.37 -6.94
C GLY A 55 5.17 -9.16 -5.82
N THR A 56 6.50 -9.12 -5.75
CA THR A 56 7.36 -9.83 -4.79
C THR A 56 8.20 -8.86 -3.99
N SER A 57 7.59 -7.78 -3.47
CA SER A 57 8.23 -6.86 -2.54
C SER A 57 7.52 -6.89 -1.19
N GLU A 58 7.59 -8.05 -0.52
CA GLU A 58 7.44 -8.19 0.94
C GLU A 58 8.65 -7.57 1.66
N CYS A 59 8.85 -6.27 1.46
CA CYS A 59 9.79 -5.50 2.25
C CYS A 59 9.05 -4.37 2.93
N GLY A 60 8.42 -4.70 4.07
CA GLY A 60 7.89 -3.71 5.00
C GLY A 60 7.03 -2.62 4.38
N LYS A 61 6.35 -2.86 3.25
CA LYS A 61 5.23 -2.02 2.86
C LYS A 61 4.24 -2.19 4.00
N ASP A 62 3.95 -1.10 4.69
CA ASP A 62 2.82 -1.03 5.61
C ASP A 62 1.65 -1.77 4.96
N GLN A 63 1.05 -2.75 5.67
CA GLN A 63 0.02 -3.62 5.10
C GLN A 63 -1.09 -2.79 4.46
N TRP A 64 -1.31 -1.58 4.99
CA TRP A 64 -2.20 -0.59 4.42
C TRP A 64 -1.83 -0.13 3.00
N ILE A 65 -0.56 0.15 2.71
CA ILE A 65 -0.10 0.59 1.38
C ILE A 65 -0.34 -0.52 0.35
N ALA A 66 -0.08 -1.77 0.72
CA ALA A 66 -0.36 -2.91 -0.16
C ALA A 66 -1.86 -3.09 -0.43
N LYS A 67 -2.72 -2.86 0.57
CA LYS A 67 -4.18 -2.86 0.40
C LYS A 67 -4.64 -1.71 -0.50
N TYR A 68 -4.10 -0.51 -0.29
CA TYR A 68 -4.40 0.67 -1.09
C TYR A 68 -4.06 0.46 -2.57
N ASP A 69 -2.88 -0.09 -2.89
CA ASP A 69 -2.49 -0.39 -4.27
C ASP A 69 -3.48 -1.38 -4.93
N LYS A 70 -3.90 -2.44 -4.21
CA LYS A 70 -4.87 -3.42 -4.71
C LYS A 70 -6.26 -2.80 -4.90
N MET A 71 -6.71 -1.99 -3.95
CA MET A 71 -7.97 -1.26 -4.08
C MET A 71 -7.92 -0.31 -5.28
N ASN A 72 -6.79 0.36 -5.52
CA ASN A 72 -6.63 1.27 -6.64
C ASN A 72 -6.79 0.57 -7.99
N ILE A 73 -6.15 -0.59 -8.15
CA ILE A 73 -6.30 -1.42 -9.36
C ILE A 73 -7.74 -1.88 -9.51
N PHE A 74 -8.34 -2.41 -8.43
CA PHE A 74 -9.72 -2.90 -8.46
C PHE A 74 -10.73 -1.81 -8.83
N VAL A 75 -10.62 -0.63 -8.21
CA VAL A 75 -11.52 0.50 -8.50
C VAL A 75 -11.32 1.00 -9.93
N ALA A 76 -10.08 1.03 -10.43
CA ALA A 76 -9.83 1.41 -11.82
C ALA A 76 -10.55 0.49 -12.82
N ASP A 77 -10.59 -0.81 -12.54
CA ASP A 77 -11.20 -1.81 -13.42
C ASP A 77 -12.73 -1.94 -13.24
N ASN A 78 -13.28 -1.56 -12.08
CA ASN A 78 -14.67 -1.82 -11.70
C ASN A 78 -15.46 -0.57 -11.27
N MET A 79 -14.98 0.63 -11.59
CA MET A 79 -15.51 1.90 -11.06
C MET A 79 -17.03 2.06 -11.23
N ASP A 80 -17.57 1.76 -12.41
CA ASP A 80 -19.00 1.96 -12.71
C ASP A 80 -19.89 1.00 -11.91
N VAL A 81 -19.50 -0.28 -11.84
CA VAL A 81 -20.25 -1.30 -11.09
C VAL A 81 -20.15 -1.03 -9.60
N LEU A 82 -18.96 -0.64 -9.12
CA LEU A 82 -18.75 -0.27 -7.73
C LEU A 82 -19.58 0.95 -7.31
N ALA A 83 -19.73 1.95 -8.18
CA ALA A 83 -20.60 3.09 -7.91
C ALA A 83 -22.06 2.64 -7.71
N ILE A 84 -22.57 1.74 -8.57
CA ILE A 84 -23.93 1.21 -8.46
C ILE A 84 -24.11 0.44 -7.14
N ASP A 85 -23.17 -0.45 -6.81
CA ASP A 85 -23.24 -1.29 -5.62
C ASP A 85 -23.13 -0.45 -4.33
N ILE A 86 -22.26 0.58 -4.30
CA ILE A 86 -22.19 1.52 -3.17
C ILE A 86 -23.50 2.30 -3.03
N ALA A 87 -24.08 2.78 -4.13
CA ALA A 87 -25.34 3.52 -4.09
C ALA A 87 -26.50 2.64 -3.56
N GLN A 88 -26.48 1.35 -3.89
CA GLN A 88 -27.44 0.37 -3.36
C GLN A 88 -27.14 -0.06 -1.92
N GLY A 89 -25.90 0.12 -1.45
CA GLY A 89 -25.42 -0.34 -0.13
C GLY A 89 -25.16 -1.85 -0.07
N GLN A 90 -25.13 -2.52 -1.23
CA GLN A 90 -24.91 -3.96 -1.36
C GLN A 90 -24.46 -4.28 -2.80
N GLY A 91 -23.69 -5.35 -2.97
CA GLY A 91 -23.32 -5.85 -4.30
C GLY A 91 -21.97 -6.55 -4.31
N GLU A 92 -21.72 -7.32 -5.38
CA GLU A 92 -20.55 -8.19 -5.47
C GLU A 92 -19.24 -7.38 -5.52
N SER A 93 -19.24 -6.23 -6.20
CA SER A 93 -18.04 -5.40 -6.29
C SER A 93 -17.73 -4.68 -4.96
N LEU A 94 -18.77 -4.37 -4.18
CA LEU A 94 -18.65 -3.81 -2.84
C LEU A 94 -18.11 -4.83 -1.84
N ASP A 95 -18.60 -6.08 -1.93
CA ASP A 95 -18.08 -7.21 -1.14
C ASP A 95 -16.62 -7.51 -1.49
N ALA A 96 -16.28 -7.54 -2.78
CA ALA A 96 -14.91 -7.73 -3.25
C ALA A 96 -13.97 -6.61 -2.76
N LEU A 97 -14.42 -5.35 -2.78
CA LEU A 97 -13.64 -4.23 -2.24
C LEU A 97 -13.36 -4.41 -0.75
N ALA A 98 -14.37 -4.83 0.04
CA ALA A 98 -14.20 -5.08 1.47
C ALA A 98 -13.26 -6.27 1.75
N GLU A 99 -13.24 -7.28 0.88
CA GLU A 99 -12.27 -8.37 0.94
C GLU A 99 -10.84 -7.91 0.64
N ILE A 100 -10.65 -7.08 -0.38
CA ILE A 100 -9.34 -6.51 -0.73
C ILE A 100 -8.81 -5.61 0.38
N ALA A 101 -9.70 -4.83 1.02
CA ALA A 101 -9.38 -4.03 2.19
C ALA A 101 -9.18 -4.87 3.47
N GLU A 102 -9.48 -6.17 3.41
CA GLU A 102 -9.45 -7.13 4.51
C GLU A 102 -10.32 -6.69 5.71
N VAL A 103 -11.50 -6.14 5.42
CA VAL A 103 -12.44 -5.69 6.45
C VAL A 103 -13.16 -6.89 7.07
N PRO A 104 -13.16 -7.02 8.42
CA PRO A 104 -13.87 -8.09 9.12
C PRO A 104 -15.35 -8.15 8.75
N ILE A 105 -15.91 -9.36 8.62
CA ILE A 105 -17.32 -9.56 8.22
C ILE A 105 -18.29 -8.85 9.17
N GLY A 106 -17.98 -8.75 10.46
CA GLY A 106 -18.82 -8.05 11.44
C GLY A 106 -18.88 -6.53 11.25
N GLU A 107 -17.90 -5.94 10.56
CA GLU A 107 -17.77 -4.49 10.34
C GLU A 107 -18.29 -4.08 8.95
N ARG A 108 -18.40 -5.02 8.01
CA ARG A 108 -18.90 -4.78 6.65
C ARG A 108 -20.25 -4.07 6.59
N PRO A 109 -21.27 -4.41 7.41
CA PRO A 109 -22.54 -3.69 7.37
C PRO A 109 -22.40 -2.19 7.72
N ALA A 110 -21.54 -1.86 8.69
CA ALA A 110 -21.26 -0.48 9.05
C ALA A 110 -20.48 0.24 7.94
N LEU A 111 -19.51 -0.44 7.33
CA LEU A 111 -18.76 0.07 6.19
C LEU A 111 -19.66 0.37 4.99
N TYR A 112 -20.59 -0.52 4.64
CA TYR A 112 -21.47 -0.34 3.49
C TYR A 112 -22.42 0.84 3.70
N ALA A 113 -22.96 0.98 4.92
CA ALA A 113 -23.74 2.15 5.30
C ALA A 113 -22.90 3.45 5.25
N ALA A 114 -21.63 3.39 5.68
CA ALA A 114 -20.71 4.53 5.61
C ALA A 114 -20.42 4.93 4.15
N PHE A 115 -20.15 3.98 3.26
CA PHE A 115 -19.94 4.29 1.85
C PHE A 115 -21.20 4.84 1.17
N GLN A 116 -22.37 4.25 1.44
CA GLN A 116 -23.63 4.74 0.87
C GLN A 116 -23.95 6.17 1.35
N SER A 117 -23.78 6.45 2.64
CA SER A 117 -24.01 7.80 3.21
C SER A 117 -22.99 8.84 2.74
N ASN A 118 -21.81 8.41 2.30
CA ASN A 118 -20.76 9.26 1.75
C ASN A 118 -20.65 9.13 0.22
N PHE A 119 -21.67 8.61 -0.46
CA PHE A 119 -21.61 8.38 -1.91
C PHE A 119 -21.21 9.64 -2.69
N ASP A 120 -21.81 10.79 -2.36
CA ASP A 120 -21.51 12.06 -3.02
C ASP A 120 -20.08 12.57 -2.73
N ALA A 121 -19.44 12.11 -1.65
CA ALA A 121 -18.04 12.41 -1.37
C ALA A 121 -17.10 11.49 -2.15
N ILE A 122 -17.48 10.23 -2.35
CA ILE A 122 -16.72 9.23 -3.10
C ILE A 122 -16.82 9.50 -4.62
N TYR A 123 -18.02 9.81 -5.12
CA TYR A 123 -18.33 10.08 -6.52
C TYR A 123 -18.92 11.50 -6.70
N PRO A 124 -18.14 12.57 -6.46
CA PRO A 124 -18.65 13.94 -6.51
C PRO A 124 -19.05 14.40 -7.92
N THR A 125 -18.45 13.80 -8.96
CA THR A 125 -18.73 14.11 -10.36
C THR A 125 -18.56 12.88 -11.23
N ALA A 126 -19.13 12.89 -12.43
CA ALA A 126 -18.97 11.81 -13.41
C ALA A 126 -17.54 11.70 -14.01
N GLN A 127 -16.66 12.67 -13.74
CA GLN A 127 -15.27 12.68 -14.21
C GLN A 127 -14.26 12.43 -13.08
N VAL A 128 -14.73 11.97 -11.92
CA VAL A 128 -13.85 11.61 -10.81
C VAL A 128 -12.88 10.52 -11.24
N SER A 129 -11.62 10.62 -10.81
CA SER A 129 -10.61 9.61 -11.11
C SER A 129 -10.69 8.45 -10.12
N HIS A 130 -10.33 7.23 -10.55
CA HIS A 130 -10.23 6.08 -9.66
C HIS A 130 -9.30 6.34 -8.46
N THR A 131 -8.23 7.12 -8.65
CA THR A 131 -7.32 7.51 -7.55
C THR A 131 -7.99 8.39 -6.50
N ASP A 132 -8.89 9.30 -6.90
CA ASP A 132 -9.64 10.13 -5.97
C ASP A 132 -10.72 9.32 -5.24
N VAL A 133 -11.40 8.43 -5.96
CA VAL A 133 -12.39 7.49 -5.39
C VAL A 133 -11.72 6.63 -4.31
N VAL A 134 -10.59 5.99 -4.62
CA VAL A 134 -9.88 5.11 -3.67
C VAL A 134 -9.39 5.89 -2.47
N LYS A 135 -8.96 7.13 -2.65
CA LYS A 135 -8.53 8.00 -1.56
C LYS A 135 -9.67 8.30 -0.58
N GLU A 136 -10.87 8.62 -1.06
CA GLU A 136 -12.02 8.85 -0.17
C GLU A 136 -12.53 7.55 0.46
N ILE A 137 -12.55 6.44 -0.28
CA ILE A 137 -12.85 5.10 0.27
C ILE A 137 -11.88 4.74 1.40
N ALA A 138 -10.57 4.89 1.17
CA ALA A 138 -9.52 4.62 2.13
C ALA A 138 -9.66 5.45 3.40
N LYS A 139 -10.03 6.73 3.25
CA LYS A 139 -10.32 7.64 4.37
C LYS A 139 -11.54 7.19 5.17
N ILE A 140 -12.61 6.72 4.52
CA ILE A 140 -13.80 6.21 5.20
C ILE A 140 -13.46 4.92 5.97
N ILE A 141 -12.74 3.98 5.37
CA ILE A 141 -12.32 2.73 6.04
C ILE A 141 -11.53 3.02 7.32
N GLN A 142 -10.67 4.05 7.34
CA GLN A 142 -9.89 4.42 8.53
C GLN A 142 -10.73 5.06 9.67
N THR A 143 -11.99 5.40 9.42
CA THR A 143 -12.88 6.03 10.42
C THR A 143 -13.81 5.05 11.12
N ILE A 144 -13.80 3.78 10.70
CA ILE A 144 -14.64 2.70 11.25
C ILE A 144 -13.79 1.87 12.20
#